data_AF-A0A420F2W8-F1
#
_entry.id   AF-A0A420F2W8-F1
#
_cell.length_a   1.000
_cell.length_b   1.000
_cell.length_c   1.000
_cell.angle_alpha   90.00
_cell.angle_beta   90.00
_cell.angle_gamma   90.00
#
_symmetry.space_group_name_H-M   'P 1'
#
loop_
_entity.id
_entity.type
_entity.pdbx_description
1 polymer ?
#
loop_
_entity_poly.entity_id
_entity_poly.type
_entity_poly.pdbx_seq_one_letter_code
_entity_poly.pdbx_strand_id
1 'polypeptide(L)'
;MRQHRIAIQMTFESTPHGTDEQFEEFLDAVQEHLDELGCEVQIAASLADRTAEFASSIEALNFESAVNTLLVDIRTALHAAECHTDNWPQYVATDRNLRELQDV
;
A
#
# COMPACT_ATOMS: atom_id res chain seq x y z
N MET A 1 18.05 -11.15 -13.56
CA MET A 1 16.86 -10.58 -12.89
C MET A 1 15.91 -10.11 -13.97
N ARG A 2 14.60 -10.13 -13.73
CA ARG A 2 13.57 -9.61 -14.63
C ARG A 2 12.74 -8.60 -13.85
N GLN A 3 12.24 -7.58 -14.54
CA GLN A 3 11.27 -6.65 -13.99
C GLN A 3 9.89 -7.32 -13.90
N HIS A 4 9.28 -7.28 -12.72
CA HIS A 4 7.93 -7.76 -12.44
C HIS A 4 7.04 -6.58 -12.08
N ARG A 5 5.92 -6.42 -12.80
CA ARG A 5 4.91 -5.40 -12.48
C ARG A 5 3.82 -6.01 -11.63
N ILE A 6 3.64 -5.47 -10.45
CA ILE A 6 2.78 -6.04 -9.41
C ILE A 6 1.77 -4.98 -9.00
N ALA A 7 0.51 -5.39 -8.84
CA ALA A 7 -0.51 -4.60 -8.16
C ALA A 7 -1.06 -5.39 -6.97
N ILE A 8 -1.16 -4.73 -5.82
CA ILE A 8 -1.72 -5.28 -4.59
C ILE A 8 -2.85 -4.37 -4.14
N GLN A 9 -4.08 -4.85 -4.23
CA GLN A 9 -5.24 -4.15 -3.68
C GLN A 9 -5.44 -4.60 -2.24
N MET A 10 -5.65 -3.64 -1.34
CA MET A 10 -5.99 -3.87 0.06
C MET A 10 -7.29 -3.15 0.42
N THR A 11 -8.07 -3.76 1.31
CA THR A 11 -9.23 -3.12 1.95
C THR A 11 -8.87 -2.78 3.38
N PHE A 12 -9.27 -1.61 3.86
CA PHE A 12 -8.95 -1.10 5.18
C PHE A 12 -10.20 -0.96 6.04
N GLU A 13 -10.08 -1.38 7.29
CA GLU A 13 -11.06 -1.07 8.33
C GLU A 13 -10.41 -0.18 9.37
N SER A 14 -11.18 0.71 10.00
CA SER A 14 -10.66 1.55 11.08
C SER A 14 -11.52 1.61 12.33
N THR A 15 -10.83 1.76 13.47
CA THR A 15 -11.46 1.93 14.78
C THR A 15 -10.84 3.14 15.50
N PRO A 16 -11.63 4.18 15.85
CA PRO A 16 -13.03 4.41 15.43
C PRO A 16 -13.16 4.52 13.90
N HIS A 17 -14.38 4.45 13.35
CA HIS A 17 -14.56 4.58 11.90
C HIS A 17 -14.09 5.96 11.42
N GLY A 18 -13.07 5.98 10.56
CA GLY A 18 -12.50 7.20 10.01
C GLY A 18 -13.35 7.81 8.90
N THR A 19 -13.27 9.14 8.74
CA THR A 19 -13.86 9.86 7.61
C THR A 19 -13.07 9.62 6.32
N ASP A 20 -13.64 10.02 5.18
CA ASP A 20 -12.94 9.94 3.89
C ASP A 20 -11.66 10.77 3.87
N GLU A 21 -11.73 11.99 4.44
CA GLU A 21 -10.58 12.88 4.61
C GLU A 21 -9.49 12.23 5.47
N GLN A 22 -9.84 11.63 6.61
CA GLN A 22 -8.87 10.93 7.46
C GLN A 22 -8.27 9.69 6.79
N PHE A 23 -8.99 9.05 5.87
CA PHE A 23 -8.46 7.91 5.12
C PHE A 23 -7.54 8.38 4.00
N GLU A 24 -7.88 9.48 3.33
CA GLU A 24 -7.01 10.13 2.35
C GLU A 24 -5.69 10.60 2.98
N GLU A 25 -5.76 11.33 4.10
CA GLU A 25 -4.58 11.77 4.83
C GLU A 25 -3.71 10.58 5.31
N PHE A 26 -4.34 9.45 5.67
CA PHE A 26 -3.64 8.19 5.95
C PHE A 26 -2.89 7.65 4.73
N LEU A 27 -3.51 7.62 3.56
CA LEU A 27 -2.86 7.16 2.34
C LEU A 27 -1.74 8.11 1.90
N ASP A 28 -1.89 9.42 2.11
CA ASP A 28 -0.84 10.41 1.87
C ASP A 28 0.38 10.14 2.77
N ALA A 29 0.18 9.90 4.07
CA ALA A 29 1.26 9.53 4.99
C ALA A 29 1.94 8.21 4.59
N VAL A 30 1.18 7.23 4.08
CA VAL A 30 1.74 5.98 3.54
C VAL A 30 2.59 6.25 2.30
N GLN A 31 2.14 7.12 1.39
CA GLN A 31 2.92 7.51 0.20
C GLN A 31 4.23 8.19 0.60
N GLU A 32 4.18 9.14 1.55
CA GLU A 32 5.38 9.83 2.05
C GLU A 32 6.42 8.83 2.56
N HIS A 33 6.00 7.84 3.33
CA HIS A 33 6.93 6.81 3.83
C HIS A 33 7.43 5.85 2.75
N LEU A 34 6.63 5.55 1.71
CA LEU A 34 7.13 4.79 0.56
C LEU A 34 8.19 5.58 -0.21
N ASP A 35 8.00 6.89 -0.36
CA ASP A 35 8.96 7.78 -1.01
C ASP A 35 10.26 7.89 -0.18
N GLU A 36 10.17 7.96 1.15
CA GLU A 36 11.33 7.96 2.06
C GLU A 36 12.14 6.65 2.00
N LEU A 37 11.47 5.51 1.77
CA LEU A 37 12.11 4.22 1.52
C LEU A 37 12.76 4.13 0.13
N GLY A 38 12.49 5.10 -0.76
CA GLY A 38 12.94 5.09 -2.15
C GLY A 38 12.17 4.10 -3.02
N CYS A 39 10.95 3.73 -2.62
CA CYS A 39 10.10 2.78 -3.32
C CYS A 39 9.22 3.51 -4.34
N GLU A 40 9.39 3.23 -5.63
CA GLU A 40 8.50 3.74 -6.68
C GLU A 40 7.17 2.97 -6.68
N VAL A 41 6.26 3.33 -5.78
CA VAL A 41 4.92 2.73 -5.65
C VAL A 41 3.88 3.78 -6.00
N GLN A 42 2.95 3.40 -6.89
CA GLN A 42 1.78 4.19 -7.22
C GLN A 42 0.60 3.71 -6.37
N ILE A 43 -0.10 4.66 -5.74
CA ILE A 43 -1.31 4.38 -4.96
C ILE A 43 -2.53 4.91 -5.73
N ALA A 44 -3.54 4.06 -5.89
CA ALA A 44 -4.87 4.44 -6.33
C ALA A 44 -5.89 3.99 -5.28
N ALA A 45 -6.90 4.80 -4.96
CA ALA A 45 -7.83 4.46 -3.88
C ALA A 45 -9.30 4.74 -4.22
N SER A 46 -10.18 3.95 -3.62
CA SER A 46 -11.60 4.27 -3.45
C SER A 46 -11.81 4.62 -1.98
N LEU A 47 -12.04 5.90 -1.69
CA LEU A 47 -12.27 6.36 -0.32
C LEU A 47 -13.54 5.72 0.25
N ALA A 48 -14.65 5.76 -0.50
CA ALA A 48 -15.93 5.21 -0.08
C ALA A 48 -15.88 3.71 0.25
N ASP A 49 -15.13 2.92 -0.52
CA ASP A 49 -14.98 1.48 -0.30
C ASP A 49 -13.84 1.12 0.66
N ARG A 50 -13.07 2.12 1.14
CA ARG A 50 -11.86 1.95 1.95
C ARG A 50 -10.84 1.00 1.31
N THR A 51 -10.67 1.07 -0.01
CA THR A 51 -9.70 0.24 -0.73
C THR A 51 -8.57 1.07 -1.30
N ALA A 52 -7.33 0.56 -1.24
CA ALA A 52 -6.18 1.13 -1.95
C ALA A 52 -5.45 0.05 -2.75
N GLU A 53 -5.05 0.37 -3.97
CA GLU A 53 -4.20 -0.43 -4.84
C GLU A 53 -2.80 0.17 -4.87
N PHE A 54 -1.81 -0.67 -4.55
CA PHE A 54 -0.39 -0.35 -4.59
C PHE A 54 0.22 -1.04 -5.80
N ALA A 55 0.74 -0.27 -6.75
CA ALA A 55 1.35 -0.79 -7.97
C ALA A 55 2.82 -0.40 -8.09
N SER A 56 3.68 -1.34 -8.47
CA SER A 56 5.12 -1.09 -8.65
C SER A 56 5.76 -2.03 -9.66
N SER A 57 6.98 -1.68 -10.10
CA SER A 57 7.84 -2.48 -10.97
C SER A 57 9.12 -2.86 -10.22
N ILE A 58 9.28 -4.13 -9.88
CA ILE A 58 10.42 -4.60 -9.07
C ILE A 58 11.30 -5.55 -9.87
N GLU A 59 12.60 -5.32 -9.85
CA GLU A 59 13.57 -6.29 -10.38
C GLU A 59 13.81 -7.43 -9.38
N ALA A 60 13.52 -8.66 -9.80
CA ALA A 60 13.76 -9.84 -8.96
C ALA A 60 14.16 -11.07 -9.79
N LEU A 61 14.48 -12.16 -9.10
CA LEU A 61 14.75 -13.46 -9.73
C LEU A 61 13.47 -14.16 -10.20
N ASN A 62 12.37 -13.95 -9.49
CA ASN A 62 11.05 -14.49 -9.79
C ASN A 62 9.95 -13.60 -9.21
N PHE A 63 8.71 -13.83 -9.64
CA PHE A 63 7.54 -13.04 -9.24
C PHE A 63 7.29 -13.08 -7.74
N GLU A 64 7.41 -14.24 -7.10
CA GLU A 64 7.24 -14.38 -5.65
C GLU A 64 8.22 -13.50 -4.85
N SER A 65 9.49 -13.44 -5.29
CA SER A 65 10.48 -12.58 -4.65
C SER A 65 10.12 -11.11 -4.82
N ALA A 66 9.67 -10.70 -6.01
CA ALA A 66 9.25 -9.33 -6.26
C ALA A 66 8.02 -8.95 -5.40
N VAL A 67 7.05 -9.85 -5.29
CA VAL A 67 5.86 -9.70 -4.43
C VAL A 67 6.25 -9.53 -2.96
N ASN A 68 7.16 -10.38 -2.47
CA ASN A 68 7.62 -10.30 -1.08
C ASN A 68 8.33 -8.98 -0.79
N THR A 69 9.16 -8.49 -1.73
CA THR A 69 9.78 -7.16 -1.61
C THR A 69 8.70 -6.07 -1.48
N LEU A 70 7.75 -6.01 -2.43
CA LEU A 70 6.67 -5.01 -2.38
C LEU A 70 5.85 -5.08 -1.09
N LEU A 71 5.53 -6.29 -0.63
CA LEU A 71 4.76 -6.49 0.59
C LEU A 71 5.50 -6.03 1.85
N VAL A 72 6.83 -6.18 1.89
CA VAL A 72 7.65 -5.71 3.00
C VAL A 72 7.68 -4.18 3.01
N ASP A 73 7.86 -3.56 1.85
CA ASP A 73 7.91 -2.11 1.72
C ASP A 73 6.56 -1.48 2.12
N ILE A 74 5.45 -2.00 1.57
CA ILE A 74 4.09 -1.55 1.94
C ILE A 74 3.83 -1.73 3.43
N ARG A 75 4.18 -2.88 4.02
CA ARG A 75 3.99 -3.10 5.46
C ARG A 75 4.80 -2.12 6.30
N THR A 76 6.01 -1.80 5.87
CA THR A 76 6.89 -0.86 6.58
C THR A 76 6.30 0.54 6.54
N ALA A 77 5.85 0.99 5.38
CA ALA A 77 5.20 2.29 5.22
C ALA A 77 3.88 2.39 5.99
N LEU A 78 3.03 1.36 5.93
CA LEU A 78 1.80 1.29 6.72
C LEU A 78 2.07 1.42 8.22
N HIS A 79 3.09 0.71 8.72
CA HIS A 79 3.46 0.77 10.12
C HIS A 79 4.01 2.14 10.53
N ALA A 80 4.83 2.77 9.67
CA ALA A 80 5.36 4.11 9.92
C ALA A 80 4.24 5.16 9.96
N ALA A 81 3.27 5.06 9.04
CA ALA A 81 2.11 5.94 9.02
C ALA A 81 1.28 5.83 10.31
N GLU A 82 1.06 4.62 10.84
CA GLU A 82 0.41 4.43 12.14
C GLU A 82 1.23 5.01 13.32
N CYS A 83 2.56 4.86 13.30
CA CYS A 83 3.43 5.37 14.37
C CYS A 83 3.48 6.89 14.48
N HIS A 84 3.15 7.62 13.42
CA HIS A 84 3.18 9.09 13.38
C HIS A 84 1.80 9.73 13.54
N THR A 85 0.75 8.92 13.74
CA THR A 85 -0.64 9.38 13.71
C THR A 85 -1.41 9.02 15.00
N ASP A 86 -0.82 9.33 16.16
CA ASP A 86 -1.34 9.01 17.51
C ASP A 86 -2.82 9.41 17.79
N ASN A 87 -3.42 10.28 16.96
CA ASN A 87 -4.81 10.74 17.09
C ASN A 87 -5.73 10.30 15.95
N TRP A 88 -5.28 9.45 15.03
CA TRP A 88 -6.07 9.01 13.89
C TRP A 88 -6.78 7.67 14.15
N PRO A 89 -7.86 7.39 13.40
CA PRO A 89 -8.40 6.05 13.28
C PRO A 89 -7.30 5.03 12.99
N GLN A 90 -7.25 3.93 13.74
CA GLN A 90 -6.29 2.87 13.44
C GLN A 90 -6.76 2.08 12.21
N TYR A 91 -6.05 2.18 11.08
CA TYR A 91 -6.40 1.50 9.83
C TYR A 91 -5.70 0.15 9.67
N VAL A 92 -6.47 -0.93 9.62
CA VAL A 92 -5.95 -2.29 9.43
C VAL A 92 -6.39 -2.84 8.09
N ALA A 93 -5.43 -3.34 7.31
CA ALA A 93 -5.72 -4.02 6.05
C ALA A 93 -6.34 -5.41 6.31
N THR A 94 -7.59 -5.63 5.88
CA THR A 94 -8.35 -6.87 6.14
C THR A 94 -8.31 -7.86 4.99
N ASP A 95 -8.31 -7.38 3.75
CA ASP A 95 -8.22 -8.20 2.54
C ASP A 95 -7.03 -7.79 1.66
N ARG A 96 -6.45 -8.76 0.94
CA ARG A 96 -5.36 -8.52 -0.02
C ARG A 96 -5.60 -9.29 -1.31
N ASN A 97 -5.71 -8.59 -2.43
CA ASN A 97 -5.81 -9.16 -3.76
C ASN A 97 -4.55 -8.83 -4.57
N LEU A 98 -3.87 -9.86 -5.05
CA LEU A 98 -2.59 -9.74 -5.74
C LEU A 98 -2.72 -10.06 -7.22
N ARG A 99 -2.18 -9.18 -8.07
CA ARG A 99 -2.24 -9.30 -9.52
C ARG A 99 -0.87 -9.03 -10.14
N GLU A 100 -0.46 -9.88 -11.08
CA GLU A 100 0.63 -9.58 -12.02
C GLU A 100 0.07 -8.76 -13.17
N LEU A 101 0.64 -7.58 -13.42
CA LEU A 101 0.21 -6.73 -14.52
C LEU A 101 0.89 -7.20 -15.82
N GLN A 102 0.11 -7.68 -16.79
CA GLN A 102 0.60 -8.05 -18.11
C GLN A 102 0.68 -6.81 -19.02
N ASP A 103 1.70 -6.74 -19.86
CA ASP A 103 1.76 -5.76 -20.95
C ASP A 103 0.58 -6.03 -21.91
N VAL A 104 -0.16 -4.97 -22.25
CA VAL A 104 -1.19 -4.98 -23.32
C VAL A 104 -0.51 -4.85 -24.68
#